data_AF-A0A7Y3T114-F1
#
_entry.id   AF-A0A7Y3T114-F1
#
_cell.length_a   1.000
_cell.length_b   1.000
_cell.length_c   1.000
_cell.angle_alpha   90.00
_cell.angle_beta   90.00
_cell.angle_gamma   90.00
#
_symmetry.space_group_name_H-M   'P 1'
#
loop_
_entity.id
_entity.type
_entity.pdbx_description
1 polymer ?
#
loop_
_entity_poly.entity_id
_entity_poly.type
_entity_poly.pdbx_seq_one_letter_code
_entity_poly.pdbx_strand_id
1 'polypeptide(L)'
;MKKNKKNNIKVNIFPNEVGVEKLNILSMMLEEIGVPNLSATNKEIRGYGILVDCSCCGDKFCIKSYSYKELMVLNIKEEIFNLLTIRENSFH
;
A
#
# COMPACT_ATOMS: atom_id res chain seq x y z
N MET A 1 1.27 -46.04 15.26
CA MET A 1 1.81 -45.88 13.88
C MET A 1 0.80 -45.03 13.11
N LYS A 2 1.07 -43.95 12.37
CA LYS A 2 2.27 -43.29 11.86
C LYS A 2 2.06 -41.76 11.99
N LYS A 3 3.19 -41.06 12.17
CA LYS A 3 3.35 -39.60 12.19
C LYS A 3 2.85 -38.96 10.89
N ASN A 4 1.96 -37.98 10.97
CA ASN A 4 1.89 -36.92 9.95
C ASN A 4 2.53 -35.66 10.51
N LYS A 5 3.85 -35.64 10.34
CA LYS A 5 4.75 -34.52 10.52
C LYS A 5 4.31 -33.44 9.52
N LYS A 6 3.44 -32.50 9.91
CA LYS A 6 3.23 -31.28 9.11
C LYS A 6 4.47 -30.43 9.29
N ASN A 7 5.38 -30.58 8.33
CA ASN A 7 6.61 -29.83 8.22
C ASN A 7 6.35 -28.32 8.31
N ASN A 8 7.17 -27.70 9.15
CA ASN A 8 7.64 -26.32 9.07
C ASN A 8 7.49 -25.69 7.68
N ILE A 9 6.62 -24.70 7.56
CA ILE A 9 6.93 -23.48 6.81
C ILE A 9 6.48 -22.32 7.69
N LYS A 10 7.42 -21.68 8.39
CA LYS A 10 7.25 -20.31 8.90
C LYS A 10 7.16 -19.42 7.66
N VAL A 11 5.96 -19.25 7.13
CA VAL A 11 5.71 -18.44 5.93
C VAL A 11 5.90 -16.97 6.31
N ASN A 12 7.08 -16.39 6.07
CA ASN A 12 7.32 -14.98 5.72
C ASN A 12 6.29 -13.92 6.22
N ILE A 13 5.93 -13.91 7.50
CA ILE A 13 4.97 -12.93 8.05
C ILE A 13 5.65 -11.55 8.16
N PHE A 14 6.92 -11.56 8.53
CA PHE A 14 7.72 -10.38 8.89
C PHE A 14 7.83 -9.31 7.79
N PRO A 15 8.10 -9.65 6.51
CA PRO A 15 8.17 -8.64 5.45
C PRO A 15 6.82 -7.99 5.16
N ASN A 16 5.71 -8.70 5.40
CA ASN A 16 4.39 -8.18 5.06
C ASN A 16 3.93 -7.14 6.10
N GLU A 17 4.24 -7.35 7.38
CA GLU A 17 3.86 -6.44 8.46
C GLU A 17 4.55 -5.07 8.34
N VAL A 18 5.87 -5.04 8.09
CA VAL A 18 6.61 -3.78 7.93
C VAL A 18 6.17 -3.02 6.67
N GLY A 19 5.89 -3.74 5.57
CA GLY A 19 5.34 -3.15 4.36
C GLY A 19 3.95 -2.52 4.59
N VAL A 20 3.07 -3.24 5.30
CA VAL A 20 1.74 -2.74 5.66
C VAL A 20 1.84 -1.51 6.56
N GLU A 21 2.71 -1.54 7.57
CA GLU A 21 2.91 -0.40 8.47
C GLU A 21 3.37 0.84 7.71
N LYS A 22 4.37 0.69 6.83
CA LYS A 22 4.87 1.82 6.04
C LYS A 22 3.84 2.36 5.04
N LEU A 23 3.03 1.49 4.45
CA LEU A 23 1.89 1.89 3.61
C LEU A 23 0.83 2.64 4.42
N ASN A 24 0.56 2.22 5.65
CA ASN A 24 -0.39 2.89 6.53
C ASN A 24 0.12 4.27 6.96
N ILE A 25 1.42 4.43 7.23
CA ILE A 25 2.00 5.76 7.52
C ILE A 25 1.81 6.70 6.32
N LEU A 26 2.08 6.21 5.10
CA LEU A 26 1.85 6.98 3.87
C LEU A 26 0.38 7.39 3.75
N SER A 27 -0.55 6.46 4.00
CA SER A 27 -1.99 6.69 3.98
C SER A 27 -2.43 7.74 5.00
N MET A 28 -1.95 7.65 6.25
CA MET A 28 -2.23 8.63 7.30
C MET A 28 -1.70 10.02 6.95
N MET A 29 -0.48 10.13 6.43
CA MET A 29 0.10 11.42 6.04
C MET A 29 -0.67 12.08 4.89
N LEU A 30 -1.22 11.29 3.96
CA LEU A 30 -2.13 11.79 2.92
C LEU A 30 -3.44 12.32 3.52
N GLU A 31 -4.00 11.62 4.52
CA GLU A 31 -5.22 12.07 5.21
C GLU A 31 -4.99 13.39 5.97
N GLU A 32 -3.86 13.54 6.68
CA GLU A 32 -3.50 14.75 7.42
C GLU A 32 -3.46 16.01 6.53
N ILE A 33 -3.16 15.85 5.24
CA ILE A 33 -3.13 16.94 4.25
C ILE A 33 -4.42 17.02 3.40
N GLY A 34 -5.47 16.28 3.77
CA GLY A 34 -6.78 16.38 3.13
C GLY A 34 -6.97 15.54 1.87
N VAL A 35 -6.24 14.44 1.71
CA VAL A 35 -6.42 13.46 0.62
C VAL A 35 -7.07 12.19 1.18
N PRO A 36 -8.41 12.02 1.06
CA PRO A 36 -9.08 10.79 1.46
C PRO A 36 -8.55 9.61 0.64
N ASN A 37 -8.09 8.57 1.32
CA ASN A 37 -7.46 7.43 0.68
C ASN A 37 -7.67 6.13 1.49
N LEU A 38 -7.28 5.00 0.91
CA LEU A 38 -7.31 3.70 1.57
C LEU A 38 -6.06 2.91 1.21
N SER A 39 -5.34 2.42 2.22
CA SER A 39 -4.26 1.45 2.01
C SER A 39 -4.81 0.08 1.60
N ALA A 40 -4.25 -0.49 0.54
CA ALA A 40 -4.63 -1.80 0.02
C ALA A 40 -3.41 -2.71 -0.07
N THR A 41 -3.59 -3.98 0.32
CA THR A 41 -2.57 -5.00 0.12
C THR A 41 -3.17 -6.21 -0.59
N ASN A 42 -2.42 -6.75 -1.54
CA ASN A 42 -2.75 -8.01 -2.18
C ASN A 42 -1.77 -9.08 -1.70
N LYS A 43 -2.28 -10.05 -0.93
CA LYS A 43 -1.49 -11.13 -0.32
C LYS A 43 -0.93 -12.12 -1.33
N GLU A 44 -1.58 -12.30 -2.48
CA GLU A 44 -1.15 -13.26 -3.51
C GLU A 44 0.07 -12.74 -4.27
N ILE A 45 0.05 -11.47 -4.69
CA ILE A 45 1.15 -10.84 -5.44
C ILE A 45 2.11 -10.04 -4.56
N ARG A 46 1.86 -9.97 -3.24
CA ARG A 46 2.61 -9.14 -2.27
C ARG A 46 2.73 -7.67 -2.72
N GLY A 47 1.66 -7.17 -3.30
CA GLY A 47 1.52 -5.81 -3.78
C GLY A 47 0.88 -4.92 -2.72
N TYR A 48 1.28 -3.66 -2.71
CA TYR A 48 0.81 -2.62 -1.81
C TYR A 48 0.30 -1.46 -2.67
N GLY A 49 -0.73 -0.74 -2.24
CA GLY A 49 -1.22 0.38 -3.02
C GLY A 49 -2.05 1.36 -2.22
N ILE A 50 -2.13 2.58 -2.74
CA ILE A 50 -3.02 3.63 -2.23
C ILE A 50 -4.20 3.75 -3.19
N LEU A 51 -5.40 3.58 -2.66
CA LEU A 51 -6.65 3.76 -3.37
C LEU A 51 -7.28 5.10 -3.00
N VAL A 52 -7.97 5.72 -3.95
CA VAL A 52 -8.85 6.87 -3.68
C VAL A 52 -10.19 6.68 -4.37
N ASP A 53 -11.20 7.35 -3.84
CA ASP A 53 -12.54 7.35 -4.43
C ASP A 53 -12.62 8.38 -5.57
N CYS A 54 -13.25 8.01 -6.70
CA CYS A 54 -13.68 9.00 -7.68
C CYS A 54 -14.84 9.80 -7.08
N SER A 55 -14.69 11.12 -7.04
CA SER A 55 -15.80 12.03 -6.69
C SER A 55 -16.98 11.92 -7.66
N CYS A 56 -16.75 11.41 -8.87
CA CYS A 56 -17.72 11.29 -9.94
C CYS A 56 -18.68 10.10 -9.79
N CYS A 57 -18.16 8.91 -9.49
CA CYS A 57 -18.91 7.65 -9.50
C CYS A 57 -18.79 6.86 -8.19
N GLY A 58 -17.93 7.28 -7.25
CA GLY A 58 -17.67 6.55 -6.01
C GLY A 58 -16.80 5.30 -6.18
N ASP A 59 -16.34 5.00 -7.40
CA ASP A 59 -15.44 3.88 -7.65
C ASP A 59 -14.06 4.16 -7.06
N LYS A 60 -13.42 3.09 -6.54
CA LYS A 60 -12.05 3.15 -6.05
C LYS A 60 -11.08 2.87 -7.18
N PHE A 61 -10.11 3.74 -7.36
CA PHE A 61 -8.99 3.51 -8.26
C PHE A 61 -7.67 3.58 -7.51
N CYS A 62 -6.69 2.81 -7.99
CA CYS A 62 -5.36 2.80 -7.41
C CYS A 62 -4.56 3.97 -7.99
N ILE A 63 -4.16 4.93 -7.14
CA ILE A 63 -3.26 6.02 -7.56
C ILE A 63 -1.88 5.45 -7.85
N LYS A 64 -1.39 4.59 -6.95
CA LYS A 64 -0.06 4.02 -7.05
C LYS A 64 0.01 2.67 -6.37
N SER A 65 0.71 1.75 -7.02
CA SER A 65 1.10 0.45 -6.47
C SER A 65 2.60 0.41 -6.21
N TYR A 66 2.99 -0.35 -5.19
CA TYR A 66 4.35 -0.57 -4.74
C TYR A 66 4.59 -2.06 -4.49
N SER A 67 5.80 -2.50 -4.79
CA SER A 67 6.38 -3.71 -4.23
C SER A 67 6.89 -3.46 -2.81
N TYR A 68 7.12 -4.54 -2.05
CA TYR A 68 7.75 -4.44 -0.74
C TYR A 68 9.10 -3.69 -0.78
N LYS A 69 9.92 -3.96 -1.80
CA LYS A 69 11.25 -3.34 -1.92
C LYS A 69 11.14 -1.83 -2.12
N GLU A 70 10.23 -1.38 -2.98
CA GLU A 70 9.96 0.04 -3.20
C GLU A 70 9.48 0.70 -1.91
N LEU A 71 8.54 0.09 -1.19
CA LEU A 71 8.11 0.61 0.11
C LEU A 71 9.27 0.75 1.10
N MET A 72 10.16 -0.23 1.21
CA MET A 72 11.25 -0.17 2.20
C MET A 72 12.23 0.97 1.95
N VAL A 73 12.51 1.31 0.69
CA VAL A 73 13.40 2.44 0.34
C VAL A 73 12.66 3.76 0.16
N LEU A 74 11.31 3.75 0.20
CA LEU A 74 10.48 4.92 0.01
C LEU A 74 10.77 6.01 1.07
N ASN A 75 11.02 7.23 0.61
CA ASN A 75 10.94 8.41 1.45
C ASN A 75 9.49 8.90 1.48
N ILE A 76 8.84 8.78 2.64
CA ILE A 76 7.40 9.05 2.75
C ILE A 76 7.07 10.50 2.38
N LYS A 77 7.86 11.49 2.85
CA LYS A 77 7.59 12.90 2.57
C LYS A 77 7.63 13.20 1.07
N GLU A 78 8.67 12.72 0.40
CA GLU A 78 8.85 12.91 -1.04
C GLU A 78 7.73 12.21 -1.82
N GLU A 79 7.32 11.01 -1.41
CA GLU A 79 6.24 10.31 -2.08
C GLU A 79 4.89 11.01 -1.92
N ILE A 80 4.61 11.61 -0.75
CA ILE A 80 3.42 12.45 -0.59
C ILE A 80 3.39 13.57 -1.63
N PHE A 81 4.51 14.29 -1.81
CA PHE A 81 4.60 15.33 -2.84
C PHE A 81 4.35 14.78 -4.24
N ASN A 82 4.96 13.64 -4.59
CA ASN A 82 4.77 13.00 -5.89
C ASN A 82 3.31 12.62 -6.14
N LEU A 83 2.64 12.04 -5.14
CA LEU A 83 1.24 11.61 -5.26
C LEU A 83 0.28 12.81 -5.44
N LEU A 84 0.56 13.94 -4.79
CA LEU A 84 -0.20 15.18 -4.99
C LEU A 84 -0.04 15.70 -6.43
N THR A 85 1.19 15.71 -6.97
CA THR A 85 1.44 16.14 -8.35
C THR A 85 0.75 15.25 -9.38
N ILE A 86 0.72 13.93 -9.15
CA ILE A 86 -0.02 13.00 -10.01
C ILE A 86 -1.52 13.34 -9.99
N ARG A 87 -2.07 13.62 -8.80
CA ARG A 87 -3.47 13.98 -8.66
C ARG A 87 -3.80 15.25 -9.45
N GLU A 88 -3.03 16.32 -9.30
CA GLU A 88 -3.23 17.59 -10.03
C GLU A 88 -3.17 17.41 -11.55
N ASN A 89 -2.25 16.59 -12.05
CA ASN A 89 -2.10 16.33 -13.48
C ASN A 89 -3.17 15.38 -14.06
N SER A 90 -3.83 14.57 -13.22
CA SER A 90 -4.85 13.61 -13.67
C SER A 90 -6.25 14.23 -13.79
N PHE A 91 -6.43 15.49 -13.38
CA PHE A 91 -7.67 16.25 -13.50
C PHE A 91 -7.65 17.30 -14.63
N HIS A 92 -6.62 17.28 -15.48
CA HIS A 92 -6.53 18.06 -16.71
C HIS A 92 -6.80 17.20 -17.95
#